data_AF-A0A7S2SL20-F1
#
_entry.id   AF-A0A7S2SL20-F1
#
_cell.length_a   1.000
_cell.length_b   1.000
_cell.length_c   1.000
_cell.angle_alpha   90.00
_cell.angle_beta   90.00
_cell.angle_gamma   90.00
#
_symmetry.space_group_name_H-M   'P 1'
#
loop_
_entity.id
_entity.type
_entity.pdbx_description
1 polymer ?
#
loop_
_entity_poly.entity_id
_entity_poly.type
_entity_poly.pdbx_seq_one_letter_code
_entity_poly.pdbx_strand_id
1 'polypeptide(L)'
;CLALAMEKFVIIPNHPSNQFFLQFPNCLAFSSLKECVEKLQWAMKNEPQPLTDEYRHIFTWEAATERLIHASAVTEREIMAQKESGMNVKDARLAWLHYRGGENVGGLVTGKIPFGNAC
;
A
#
# COMPACT_ATOMS: atom_id res chain seq x y z
N CYS A 1 -3.67 -1.30 11.49
CA CYS A 1 -4.64 -2.42 11.47
C CYS A 1 -4.72 -3.15 12.81
N LEU A 2 -3.59 -3.61 13.40
CA LEU A 2 -3.61 -4.40 14.66
C LEU A 2 -4.43 -3.73 15.78
N ALA A 3 -4.25 -2.43 16.02
CA ALA A 3 -4.99 -1.73 17.07
C ALA A 3 -6.51 -1.74 16.85
N LEU A 4 -6.99 -1.56 15.61
CA LEU A 4 -8.42 -1.64 15.29
C LEU A 4 -8.95 -3.08 15.41
N ALA A 5 -8.15 -4.08 15.00
CA ALA A 5 -8.51 -5.49 15.14
C ALA A 5 -8.62 -5.92 16.61
N MET A 6 -7.87 -5.27 17.51
CA MET A 6 -7.95 -5.44 18.97
C MET A 6 -9.03 -4.57 19.63
N GLU A 7 -9.98 -4.05 18.85
CA GLU A 7 -11.08 -3.20 19.35
C GLU A 7 -10.55 -1.99 20.15
N LYS A 8 -9.48 -1.34 19.69
CA LYS A 8 -8.96 -0.08 20.29
C LYS A 8 -9.28 1.12 19.41
N PHE A 9 -9.41 2.28 20.05
CA PHE A 9 -9.44 3.55 19.32
C PHE A 9 -8.10 3.81 18.64
N VAL A 10 -8.17 4.31 17.41
CA VAL A 10 -7.00 4.75 16.66
C VAL A 10 -7.25 6.17 16.20
N ILE A 11 -6.31 7.07 16.52
CA ILE A 11 -6.38 8.48 16.14
C ILE A 11 -5.29 8.72 15.09
N ILE A 12 -5.67 9.13 13.88
CA ILE A 12 -4.76 9.31 12.75
C ILE A 12 -5.00 10.61 11.99
N PRO A 13 -3.99 11.17 11.31
CA PRO A 13 -4.21 12.34 10.46
C PRO A 13 -5.09 12.00 9.27
N ASN A 14 -5.94 12.95 8.87
CA ASN A 14 -6.75 12.86 7.66
C ASN A 14 -5.85 13.02 6.43
N HIS A 15 -5.41 11.89 5.87
CA HIS A 15 -4.50 11.83 4.74
C HIS A 15 -4.97 10.74 3.76
N PRO A 16 -4.80 10.89 2.43
CA PRO A 16 -5.24 9.90 1.44
C PRO A 16 -4.73 8.47 1.72
N SER A 17 -3.51 8.32 2.21
CA SER A 17 -2.95 7.01 2.59
C SER A 17 -3.70 6.31 3.73
N ASN A 18 -4.46 7.06 4.52
CA ASN A 18 -5.22 6.56 5.66
C ASN A 18 -6.68 6.27 5.33
N GLN A 19 -7.12 6.50 4.09
CA GLN A 19 -8.52 6.40 3.68
C GLN A 19 -9.13 5.02 3.99
N PHE A 20 -8.33 3.96 3.88
CA PHE A 20 -8.76 2.60 4.26
C PHE A 20 -9.19 2.48 5.73
N PHE A 21 -8.62 3.26 6.65
CA PHE A 21 -8.96 3.18 8.07
C PHE A 21 -10.18 4.03 8.43
N LEU A 22 -10.52 5.02 7.62
CA LEU A 22 -11.62 5.95 7.89
C LEU A 22 -13.02 5.29 7.80
N GLN A 23 -13.11 4.09 7.23
CA GLN A 23 -14.35 3.31 7.16
C GLN A 23 -14.75 2.65 8.49
N PHE A 24 -13.84 2.60 9.49
CA PHE A 24 -14.09 1.94 10.77
C PHE A 24 -14.56 2.94 11.83
N PRO A 25 -15.58 2.59 12.64
CA PRO A 25 -16.14 3.50 13.65
C PRO A 25 -15.13 3.86 14.76
N ASN A 26 -14.20 2.96 15.06
CA ASN A 26 -13.15 3.17 16.07
C ASN A 26 -11.94 3.97 15.56
N CYS A 27 -11.97 4.42 14.30
CA CYS A 27 -10.92 5.25 13.72
C CYS A 27 -11.32 6.72 13.71
N LEU A 28 -10.59 7.55 14.45
CA LEU A 28 -10.82 8.98 14.57
C LEU A 28 -9.78 9.74 13.72
N ALA A 29 -10.24 10.39 12.66
CA ALA A 29 -9.39 11.26 11.86
C ALA A 29 -9.27 12.65 12.50
N PHE A 30 -8.12 13.30 12.31
CA PHE A 30 -7.95 14.72 12.63
C PHE A 30 -7.22 15.47 11.51
N SER A 31 -7.56 16.74 11.32
CA SER A 31 -6.90 17.63 10.34
C SER A 31 -6.03 18.69 11.02
N SER A 32 -6.19 18.90 12.33
CA SER A 32 -5.40 19.84 13.13
C SER A 32 -4.98 19.24 14.47
N LEU A 33 -3.93 19.80 15.08
CA LEU A 33 -3.48 19.37 16.41
C LEU A 33 -4.54 19.60 17.50
N LYS A 34 -5.34 20.66 17.39
CA LYS A 34 -6.44 20.93 18.33
C LYS A 34 -7.48 19.81 18.27
N GLU A 35 -7.89 19.45 17.07
CA GLU A 35 -8.84 18.34 16.85
C GLU A 35 -8.26 17.01 17.35
N CYS A 36 -6.96 16.77 17.16
CA CYS A 36 -6.29 15.58 17.70
C CYS A 36 -6.46 15.48 19.23
N VAL A 37 -6.26 16.59 19.96
CA VAL A 37 -6.44 16.63 21.42
C VAL A 37 -7.90 16.40 21.80
N GLU A 38 -8.85 17.00 21.09
CA GLU A 38 -10.28 16.80 21.34
C GLU A 38 -10.70 15.33 21.11
N LYS A 39 -10.25 14.71 20.02
CA LYS A 39 -10.49 13.29 19.72
C LYS A 39 -9.83 12.37 20.76
N LEU A 40 -8.63 12.72 21.23
CA LEU A 40 -7.96 11.98 22.29
C LEU A 40 -8.73 12.04 23.60
N GLN A 41 -9.14 13.23 24.03
CA GLN A 41 -9.95 13.39 25.24
C GLN A 41 -11.28 12.65 25.13
N TRP A 42 -11.89 12.64 23.95
CA TRP A 42 -13.10 11.86 23.68
C TRP A 42 -12.83 10.37 23.79
N ALA A 43 -11.79 9.85 23.13
CA ALA A 43 -11.43 8.43 23.16
C ALA A 43 -11.09 7.93 24.57
N MET A 44 -10.53 8.78 25.43
CA MET A 44 -10.23 8.45 26.84
C MET A 44 -11.48 8.34 27.73
N LYS A 45 -12.61 8.94 27.32
CA LYS A 45 -13.87 8.96 28.07
C LYS A 45 -14.89 7.93 27.58
N ASN A 46 -14.67 7.38 26.39
CA ASN A 46 -15.59 6.46 25.74
C ASN A 46 -14.96 5.08 25.63
N GLU A 47 -15.79 4.08 25.37
CA GLU A 47 -15.32 2.73 25.05
C GLU A 47 -15.42 2.48 23.54
N PRO A 48 -14.43 1.78 22.95
CA PRO A 48 -14.47 1.42 21.54
C PRO A 48 -15.64 0.47 21.28
N GLN A 49 -16.28 0.64 20.12
CA GLN A 49 -17.38 -0.22 19.73
C GLN A 49 -16.85 -1.63 19.39
N PRO A 50 -17.57 -2.70 19.77
CA PRO A 50 -17.20 -4.05 19.37
C PRO A 50 -17.24 -4.16 17.84
N LEU A 51 -16.30 -4.91 17.26
CA LEU A 51 -16.29 -5.09 15.81
C LEU A 51 -17.46 -5.98 15.39
N THR A 52 -18.18 -5.55 14.35
CA THR A 52 -19.11 -6.41 13.62
C THR A 52 -18.35 -7.51 12.88
N ASP A 53 -19.03 -8.62 12.57
CA ASP A 53 -18.39 -9.73 11.85
C ASP A 53 -17.89 -9.32 10.46
N GLU A 54 -18.56 -8.36 9.82
CA GLU A 54 -18.11 -7.74 8.57
C GLU A 54 -16.75 -7.04 8.74
N TYR A 55 -16.59 -6.20 9.77
CA TYR A 55 -15.32 -5.53 10.03
C TYR A 55 -14.23 -6.49 10.45
N ARG A 56 -14.55 -7.56 11.19
CA ARG A 56 -13.59 -8.64 11.51
C ARG A 56 -13.09 -9.31 10.24
N HIS A 57 -14.00 -9.63 9.32
CA HIS A 57 -13.64 -10.23 8.05
C HIS A 57 -12.65 -9.36 7.25
N ILE A 58 -12.83 -8.03 7.21
CA ILE A 58 -11.92 -7.12 6.49
C ILE A 58 -10.46 -7.21 6.97
N PHE A 59 -10.25 -7.53 8.25
CA PHE A 59 -8.92 -7.70 8.85
C PHE A 59 -8.31 -9.09 8.68
N THR A 60 -9.04 -10.05 8.12
CA THR A 60 -8.53 -11.39 7.82
C THR A 60 -7.49 -11.37 6.72
N TRP A 61 -6.69 -12.45 6.65
CA TRP A 61 -5.70 -12.61 5.59
C TRP A 61 -6.37 -12.81 4.22
N GLU A 62 -7.52 -13.47 4.20
CA GLU A 62 -8.34 -13.73 3.03
C GLU A 62 -8.80 -12.41 2.40
N ALA A 63 -9.43 -11.53 3.19
CA ALA A 63 -9.88 -10.21 2.70
C ALA A 63 -8.71 -9.30 2.28
N ALA A 64 -7.55 -9.42 2.94
CA ALA A 64 -6.34 -8.72 2.52
C ALA A 64 -5.83 -9.23 1.16
N THR A 65 -5.92 -10.55 0.93
CA THR A 65 -5.52 -11.20 -0.32
C THR A 65 -6.46 -10.80 -1.45
N GLU A 66 -7.77 -10.74 -1.22
CA GLU A 66 -8.73 -10.25 -2.22
C GLU A 66 -8.44 -8.80 -2.62
N ARG A 67 -8.14 -7.93 -1.65
CA ARG A 67 -7.72 -6.54 -1.95
C ARG A 67 -6.44 -6.48 -2.76
N LEU A 68 -5.47 -7.35 -2.46
CA LEU A 68 -4.22 -7.43 -3.21
C LEU A 68 -4.48 -7.89 -4.65
N ILE A 69 -5.28 -8.94 -4.85
CA ILE A 69 -5.67 -9.42 -6.18
C ILE A 69 -6.35 -8.31 -6.97
N HIS A 70 -7.33 -7.64 -6.37
CA HIS A 70 -8.05 -6.53 -7.00
C HIS A 70 -7.12 -5.37 -7.36
N ALA A 71 -6.18 -5.01 -6.47
CA ALA A 71 -5.20 -3.95 -6.74
C ALA A 71 -4.15 -4.35 -7.80
N SER A 72 -3.87 -5.64 -7.96
CA SER A 72 -2.94 -6.17 -8.96
C SER A 72 -3.58 -6.40 -10.33
N ALA A 73 -4.91 -6.38 -10.40
CA ALA A 73 -5.63 -6.61 -11.65
C ALA A 73 -5.39 -5.44 -12.60
N VAL A 74 -4.74 -5.72 -13.74
CA VAL A 74 -4.55 -4.74 -14.80
C VAL A 74 -5.82 -4.65 -15.62
N THR A 75 -6.40 -3.46 -15.72
CA THR A 75 -7.57 -3.21 -16.54
C THR A 75 -7.22 -3.22 -18.03
N GLU A 76 -8.20 -3.54 -18.90
CA GLU A 76 -7.97 -3.50 -20.36
C GLU A 76 -7.46 -2.14 -20.85
N ARG A 77 -7.92 -1.05 -20.22
CA ARG A 77 -7.46 0.32 -20.54
C ARG A 77 -5.98 0.51 -20.20
N GLU A 78 -5.54 0.01 -19.05
CA GLU A 78 -4.13 0.06 -18.66
C GLU A 78 -3.26 -0.82 -19.56
N ILE A 79 -3.75 -2.00 -19.95
CA ILE A 79 -3.08 -2.87 -20.94
C ILE A 79 -2.90 -2.14 -22.27
N MET A 80 -3.93 -1.44 -22.74
CA MET A 80 -3.87 -0.69 -24.01
C MET A 80 -2.91 0.50 -23.90
N ALA A 81 -2.96 1.27 -22.81
CA ALA A 81 -2.00 2.36 -22.56
C ALA A 81 -0.55 1.86 -22.42
N GLN A 82 -0.33 0.68 -21.84
CA GLN A 82 0.97 0.01 -21.74
C GLN A 82 1.51 -0.41 -23.12
N LYS A 83 0.63 -0.88 -24.01
CA LYS A 83 0.98 -1.21 -25.40
C LYS A 83 1.38 0.04 -26.19
N GLU A 84 0.62 1.12 -26.05
CA GLU A 84 0.88 2.40 -26.72
C GLU A 84 2.18 3.07 -26.22
N SER A 85 2.48 2.96 -24.93
CA SER A 85 3.70 3.53 -24.32
C SER A 85 4.97 2.70 -24.54
N GLY A 86 4.86 1.51 -25.16
CA GLY A 86 5.99 0.59 -25.38
C GLY A 86 6.59 0.04 -24.08
N MET A 87 5.89 0.16 -22.96
CA MET A 87 6.38 -0.20 -21.61
C MET A 87 6.67 -1.71 -21.51
N ASN A 88 5.88 -2.54 -22.19
CA ASN A 88 6.07 -3.99 -22.25
C ASN A 88 7.46 -4.39 -22.82
N VAL A 89 7.97 -3.66 -23.81
CA VAL A 89 9.30 -3.92 -24.42
C VAL A 89 10.43 -3.55 -23.45
N LYS A 90 10.26 -2.47 -22.68
CA LYS A 90 11.23 -2.02 -21.67
C LYS A 90 11.26 -2.99 -20.49
N ASP A 91 10.11 -3.45 -20.02
CA ASP A 91 9.99 -4.46 -18.96
C ASP A 91 10.60 -5.80 -19.39
N ALA A 92 10.33 -6.26 -20.61
CA ALA A 92 10.95 -7.48 -21.14
C ALA A 92 12.48 -7.38 -21.19
N ARG A 93 13.01 -6.21 -21.59
CA ARG A 93 14.45 -5.96 -21.60
C ARG A 93 15.04 -5.90 -20.19
N LEU A 94 14.34 -5.30 -19.23
CA LEU A 94 14.75 -5.25 -17.83
C LEU A 94 14.76 -6.66 -17.21
N ALA A 95 13.70 -7.43 -17.43
CA ALA A 95 13.59 -8.82 -16.99
C ALA A 95 14.72 -9.69 -17.56
N TRP A 96 15.03 -9.54 -18.84
CA TRP A 96 16.16 -10.22 -19.48
C TRP A 96 17.52 -9.80 -18.88
N LEU A 97 17.72 -8.52 -18.57
CA LEU A 97 18.93 -8.02 -17.91
C LEU A 97 19.09 -8.61 -16.51
N HIS A 98 18.02 -8.69 -15.72
CA HIS A 98 18.04 -9.31 -14.39
C HIS A 98 18.31 -10.81 -14.45
N TYR A 99 17.67 -11.51 -15.39
CA TYR A 99 17.91 -12.94 -15.62
C TYR A 99 19.38 -13.22 -15.96
N ARG A 100 19.93 -12.49 -16.94
CA ARG A 100 21.31 -12.67 -17.38
C ARG A 100 22.35 -12.18 -16.37
N GLY A 101 22.01 -11.16 -15.58
CA GLY A 101 22.83 -10.70 -14.46
C GLY A 101 22.89 -11.73 -13.32
N GLY A 102 21.80 -12.45 -13.09
CA GLY A 102 21.71 -13.55 -12.12
C GLY A 102 22.51 -14.80 -12.50
N GLU A 103 22.66 -15.09 -13.80
CA GLU A 103 23.47 -16.21 -14.28
C GLU A 103 24.99 -16.00 -14.07
N ASN A 104 25.45 -14.75 -13.89
CA ASN A 104 26.87 -14.42 -13.72
C ASN A 104 27.32 -14.30 -12.26
N VAL A 105 26.46 -14.59 -11.27
CA VAL A 105 26.81 -14.50 -9.83
C VAL A 105 27.59 -15.73 -9.32
N GLY A 106 28.16 -16.52 -10.24
CA GLY A 106 29.30 -17.41 -9.97
C GLY A 106 30.67 -16.74 -10.13
N GLY A 107 30.72 -15.47 -10.55
CA GLY A 107 31.98 -14.75 -10.79
C GLY A 107 31.85 -13.25 -10.53
N LEU A 108 32.42 -12.82 -9.40
CA LEU A 108 32.56 -11.43 -8.99
C LEU A 108 33.25 -10.57 -10.07
N VAL A 109 32.55 -9.69 -10.78
CA VAL A 109 33.18 -8.53 -11.45
C VAL A 109 32.22 -7.34 -11.50
N THR A 110 32.50 -6.31 -10.71
CA THR A 110 31.87 -4.99 -10.77
C THR A 110 32.18 -4.31 -12.11
N GLY A 111 31.26 -4.37 -13.07
CA GLY A 111 31.32 -3.61 -14.32
C GLY A 111 30.52 -2.31 -14.21
N LYS A 112 31.21 -1.18 -14.25
CA LYS A 112 30.64 0.18 -14.23
C LYS A 112 29.52 0.35 -15.27
N ILE A 113 28.37 0.88 -14.83
CA ILE A 113 27.32 1.38 -15.70
C ILE A 113 27.85 2.68 -16.35
N PRO A 114 27.99 2.77 -17.68
CA PRO A 114 28.35 4.05 -18.30
C PRO A 114 27.11 4.92 -18.32
N PHE A 115 27.04 5.91 -17.43
CA PHE A 115 26.17 7.06 -17.63
C PHE A 115 26.71 7.82 -18.84
N GLY A 116 26.01 7.71 -19.98
CA GLY A 116 26.29 8.51 -21.16
C GLY A 116 26.03 9.99 -20.87
N ASN A 117 27.04 10.82 -21.09
CA ASN A 117 26.93 12.27 -21.09
C ASN A 117 25.87 12.71 -22.12
N ALA A 118 24.77 13.27 -21.64
CA ALA A 118 23.98 14.19 -22.44
C ALA A 118 24.65 15.57 -22.34
N CYS A 119 25.25 16.01 -23.44
CA CYS A 119 25.58 17.41 -23.68
C CYS A 119 24.30 18.22 -23.92
#